data_AF-A0A5C4YCN1-F1
#
_entry.id   AF-A0A5C4YCN1-F1
#
_cell.length_a   1.000
_cell.length_b   1.000
_cell.length_c   1.000
_cell.angle_alpha   90.00
_cell.angle_beta   90.00
_cell.angle_gamma   90.00
#
_symmetry.space_group_name_H-M   'P 1'
#
loop_
_entity.id
_entity.type
_entity.pdbx_description
1 polymer ?
#
loop_
_entity_poly.entity_id
_entity_poly.type
_entity_poly.pdbx_seq_one_letter_code
_entity_poly.pdbx_strand_id
1 'polypeptide(L)'
;SDSLLVSAGSGAATFNSPSSLGVLADVAKHTLVATYNDIESVKELFEKNKDIACVIIEPIAGNMGLVPGKQDFLEELVKICKENDTLLIFDEVMSGYRASYLGSYGINHIQADIVTFGKVIGGGLPAAAFAARAEIMDILSPLGG
;
A
#
# COMPACT_ATOMS: atom_id res chain seq x y z
N SER A 1 -12.73 7.80 2.58
CA SER A 1 -13.74 6.77 2.31
C SER A 1 -13.09 5.43 2.61
N ASP A 2 -13.73 4.57 3.40
CA ASP A 2 -13.16 3.33 3.94
C ASP A 2 -13.28 2.15 2.95
N SER A 3 -13.08 2.45 1.66
CA SER A 3 -13.33 1.55 0.54
C SER A 3 -12.31 0.42 0.41
N LEU A 4 -11.19 0.51 1.11
CA LEU A 4 -10.10 -0.48 1.11
C LEU A 4 -10.27 -1.54 2.22
N LEU A 5 -11.30 -1.44 3.06
CA LEU A 5 -11.69 -2.53 3.95
C LEU A 5 -12.38 -3.63 3.14
N VAL A 6 -11.55 -4.42 2.48
CA VAL A 6 -11.91 -5.66 1.81
C VAL A 6 -11.23 -6.79 2.59
N SER A 7 -12.00 -7.41 3.50
CA SER A 7 -11.65 -8.62 4.26
C SER A 7 -10.28 -8.61 4.97
N ALA A 8 -10.22 -7.96 6.13
CA ALA A 8 -9.20 -8.25 7.13
C ALA A 8 -9.61 -9.50 7.95
N GLY A 9 -9.27 -10.70 7.47
CA GLY A 9 -9.31 -11.92 8.30
C GLY A 9 -10.15 -13.10 7.79
N SER A 10 -9.64 -14.29 8.12
CA SER A 10 -9.88 -15.62 7.54
C SER A 10 -11.35 -16.08 7.46
N GLY A 11 -11.77 -16.47 6.26
CA GLY A 11 -13.00 -17.24 5.99
C GLY A 11 -13.75 -16.82 4.73
N ALA A 12 -13.64 -15.54 4.34
CA ALA A 12 -14.37 -14.96 3.21
C ALA A 12 -13.47 -14.48 2.06
N ALA A 13 -12.17 -14.79 2.09
CA ALA A 13 -11.19 -14.35 1.09
C ALA A 13 -11.46 -14.87 -0.34
N THR A 14 -12.36 -15.84 -0.49
CA THR A 14 -12.70 -16.45 -1.80
C THR A 14 -13.79 -15.71 -2.57
N PHE A 15 -14.52 -14.79 -1.93
CA PHE A 15 -15.54 -13.99 -2.60
C PHE A 15 -15.40 -12.55 -2.12
N ASN A 16 -14.89 -11.66 -3.01
CA ASN A 16 -14.74 -10.20 -2.89
C ASN A 16 -15.99 -9.49 -2.34
N SER A 17 -16.33 -9.79 -1.10
CA SER A 17 -17.50 -9.31 -0.39
C SER A 17 -17.03 -8.18 0.49
N PRO A 18 -17.63 -6.99 0.40
CA PRO A 18 -17.23 -5.85 1.19
C PRO A 18 -17.30 -6.21 2.68
N SER A 19 -16.26 -5.91 3.46
CA SER A 19 -16.29 -6.17 4.90
C SER A 19 -17.03 -5.09 5.68
N SER A 20 -17.54 -4.05 5.01
CA SER A 20 -18.36 -2.99 5.58
C SER A 20 -19.62 -2.76 4.74
N LEU A 21 -20.77 -2.62 5.40
CA LEU A 21 -22.10 -2.51 4.79
C LEU A 21 -22.27 -1.29 3.84
N GLY A 22 -21.39 -0.31 3.94
CA GLY A 22 -21.41 0.90 3.10
C GLY A 22 -20.51 0.84 1.86
N VAL A 23 -19.71 -0.21 1.68
CA VAL A 23 -18.82 -0.34 0.52
C VAL A 23 -19.59 -1.00 -0.62
N LEU A 24 -19.68 -0.30 -1.75
CA LEU A 24 -20.29 -0.85 -2.95
C LEU A 24 -19.54 -2.11 -3.39
N ALA A 25 -20.27 -3.17 -3.73
CA ALA A 25 -19.68 -4.42 -4.20
C ALA A 25 -18.78 -4.21 -5.42
N ASP A 26 -19.08 -3.20 -6.25
CA ASP A 26 -18.27 -2.88 -7.42
C ASP A 26 -16.87 -2.36 -7.05
N VAL A 27 -16.76 -1.59 -5.97
CA VAL A 27 -15.46 -1.12 -5.46
C VAL A 27 -14.65 -2.27 -4.87
N ALA A 28 -15.31 -3.20 -4.17
CA ALA A 28 -14.65 -4.37 -3.59
C ALA A 28 -14.05 -5.31 -4.65
N LYS A 29 -14.66 -5.40 -5.85
CA LYS A 29 -14.14 -6.23 -6.96
C LYS A 29 -12.81 -5.75 -7.51
N HIS A 30 -12.50 -4.45 -7.38
CA HIS A 30 -11.26 -3.85 -7.87
C HIS A 30 -10.13 -3.87 -6.84
N THR A 31 -10.34 -4.50 -5.68
CA THR A 31 -9.31 -4.67 -4.66
C THR A 31 -8.87 -6.13 -4.63
N LEU A 32 -7.60 -6.36 -4.93
CA LEU A 32 -6.96 -7.67 -4.82
C LEU A 32 -6.21 -7.75 -3.49
N VAL A 33 -6.29 -8.89 -2.80
CA VAL A 33 -5.66 -9.07 -1.49
C VAL A 33 -4.59 -10.15 -1.59
N ALA A 34 -3.35 -9.78 -1.25
CA ALA A 34 -2.21 -10.68 -1.14
C ALA A 34 -1.87 -10.97 0.33
N THR A 35 -1.09 -12.02 0.57
CA THR A 35 -0.59 -12.36 1.90
C THR A 35 0.70 -11.59 2.18
N TYR A 36 0.73 -10.84 3.28
CA TYR A 36 1.91 -10.08 3.69
C TYR A 36 3.12 -11.00 3.92
N ASN A 37 4.31 -10.60 3.45
CA ASN A 37 5.54 -11.41 3.48
C ASN A 37 5.51 -12.73 2.67
N ASP A 38 4.52 -12.89 1.78
CA ASP A 38 4.43 -14.00 0.83
C ASP A 38 4.40 -13.45 -0.60
N ILE A 39 5.56 -13.48 -1.25
CA ILE A 39 5.71 -12.91 -2.60
C ILE A 39 5.02 -13.76 -3.68
N GLU A 40 4.88 -15.06 -3.46
CA GLU A 40 4.22 -15.94 -4.43
C GLU A 40 2.73 -15.60 -4.51
N SER A 41 2.10 -15.26 -3.37
CA SER A 41 0.73 -14.75 -3.36
C SER A 41 0.54 -13.47 -4.19
N VAL A 42 1.57 -12.61 -4.26
CA VAL A 42 1.56 -11.40 -5.10
C VAL A 42 1.72 -11.79 -6.57
N LYS A 43 2.71 -12.63 -6.89
CA LYS A 43 2.96 -13.09 -8.27
C LYS A 43 1.72 -13.74 -8.89
N GLU A 44 1.02 -14.59 -8.15
CA GLU A 44 -0.22 -15.21 -8.62
C GLU A 44 -1.29 -14.18 -9.02
N LEU A 45 -1.38 -13.05 -8.31
CA LEU A 45 -2.32 -11.98 -8.65
C LEU A 45 -1.91 -11.26 -9.94
N PHE A 46 -0.62 -10.97 -10.13
CA PHE A 46 -0.08 -10.37 -11.36
C PHE A 46 -0.13 -11.32 -12.58
N GLU A 47 -0.11 -12.63 -12.34
CA GLU A 47 -0.35 -13.62 -13.40
C GLU A 47 -1.80 -13.57 -13.88
N LYS A 48 -2.75 -13.51 -12.94
CA LYS A 48 -4.20 -13.56 -13.20
C LYS A 48 -4.79 -12.22 -13.65
N ASN A 49 -4.14 -11.09 -13.34
CA ASN A 49 -4.64 -9.74 -13.60
C ASN A 49 -3.55 -8.91 -14.28
N LYS A 50 -3.89 -8.22 -15.38
CA LYS A 50 -2.93 -7.45 -16.21
C LYS A 50 -3.11 -5.93 -16.10
N ASP A 51 -4.07 -5.50 -15.29
CA ASP A 51 -4.54 -4.12 -15.16
C ASP A 51 -4.41 -3.60 -13.71
N ILE A 52 -3.40 -4.10 -12.99
CA ILE A 52 -3.12 -3.67 -11.61
C ILE A 52 -2.49 -2.27 -11.64
N ALA A 53 -3.27 -1.26 -11.21
CA ALA A 53 -2.80 0.13 -11.18
C ALA A 53 -1.73 0.38 -10.10
N CYS A 54 -1.90 -0.20 -8.92
CA CYS A 54 -0.96 -0.03 -7.82
C CYS A 54 -0.97 -1.22 -6.84
N VAL A 55 0.12 -1.34 -6.08
CA VAL A 55 0.22 -2.12 -4.84
C VAL A 55 0.42 -1.15 -3.68
N ILE A 56 -0.40 -1.26 -2.64
CA ILE A 56 -0.25 -0.50 -1.39
C ILE A 56 0.10 -1.44 -0.24
N ILE A 57 1.08 -1.05 0.58
CA ILE A 57 1.56 -1.87 1.70
C ILE A 57 2.12 -1.01 2.83
N GLU A 58 1.89 -1.42 4.09
CA GLU A 58 2.68 -0.93 5.23
C GLU A 58 4.08 -1.60 5.18
N PRO A 59 5.19 -0.88 4.92
CA PRO A 59 6.52 -1.52 4.88
C PRO A 59 6.94 -2.11 6.24
N ILE A 60 6.32 -1.62 7.32
CA ILE A 60 6.35 -2.20 8.65
C ILE A 60 4.91 -2.26 9.13
N ALA A 61 4.25 -3.40 8.97
CA ALA A 61 2.87 -3.58 9.39
C ALA A 61 2.75 -3.35 10.91
N GLY A 62 1.77 -2.51 11.30
CA GLY A 62 1.43 -2.23 12.69
C GLY A 62 0.01 -2.66 13.08
N ASN A 63 -0.90 -2.78 12.11
CA ASN A 63 -2.30 -3.13 12.36
C ASN A 63 -2.52 -4.61 12.74
N MET A 64 -1.55 -5.48 12.48
CA MET A 64 -1.55 -6.90 12.90
C MET A 64 -0.48 -7.18 13.97
N GLY A 65 -0.15 -6.17 14.78
CA GLY A 65 1.05 -6.17 15.63
C GLY A 65 2.28 -5.68 14.85
N LEU A 66 3.44 -5.65 15.51
CA LEU A 66 4.71 -5.23 14.88
C LEU A 66 5.26 -6.38 14.01
N VAL A 67 4.98 -6.32 12.71
CA VAL A 67 5.44 -7.32 11.74
C VAL A 67 6.20 -6.62 10.61
N PRO A 68 7.53 -6.49 10.70
CA PRO A 68 8.34 -5.90 9.64
C PRO A 68 8.21 -6.68 8.32
N GLY A 69 8.21 -5.96 7.20
CA GLY A 69 8.37 -6.57 5.88
C GLY A 69 9.76 -7.20 5.78
N LYS A 70 9.84 -8.43 5.27
CA LYS A 70 11.14 -9.05 5.00
C LYS A 70 11.82 -8.31 3.85
N GLN A 71 13.15 -8.18 3.93
CA GLN A 71 13.93 -7.43 2.94
C GLN A 71 13.76 -8.01 1.53
N ASP A 72 13.88 -9.32 1.38
CA ASP A 72 13.72 -10.05 0.13
C ASP A 72 12.31 -9.88 -0.47
N PHE A 73 11.28 -9.92 0.38
CA PHE A 73 9.90 -9.68 -0.02
C PHE A 73 9.70 -8.26 -0.56
N LEU A 74 10.18 -7.23 0.14
CA LEU A 74 10.03 -5.84 -0.30
C LEU A 74 10.84 -5.54 -1.57
N GLU A 75 12.05 -6.09 -1.70
CA GLU A 75 12.88 -5.96 -2.90
C GLU A 75 12.20 -6.60 -4.13
N GLU A 76 11.64 -7.79 -3.95
CA GLU A 76 10.94 -8.48 -5.03
C GLU A 76 9.62 -7.78 -5.38
N LEU A 77 8.93 -7.20 -4.40
CA LEU A 77 7.73 -6.40 -4.63
C LEU A 77 8.01 -5.19 -5.53
N VAL A 78 9.13 -4.50 -5.31
CA VAL A 78 9.59 -3.39 -6.19
C VAL A 78 9.82 -3.88 -7.62
N LYS A 79 10.48 -5.03 -7.79
CA LYS A 79 10.74 -5.58 -9.12
C LYS A 79 9.45 -5.91 -9.86
N ILE A 80 8.53 -6.63 -9.22
CA ILE A 80 7.24 -7.01 -9.80
C ILE A 80 6.45 -5.77 -10.20
N CYS A 81 6.37 -4.75 -9.34
CA CYS A 81 5.67 -3.52 -9.64
C CYS A 81 6.28 -2.82 -10.87
N LYS A 82 7.61 -2.70 -10.90
CA LYS A 82 8.33 -2.08 -12.02
C LYS A 82 8.20 -2.84 -13.34
N GLU A 83 8.23 -4.17 -13.31
CA GLU A 83 8.10 -5.01 -14.51
C GLU A 83 6.70 -4.97 -15.13
N ASN A 84 5.69 -4.57 -14.37
CA ASN A 84 4.29 -4.54 -14.79
C ASN A 84 3.71 -3.12 -14.90
N ASP A 85 4.56 -2.09 -14.90
CA ASP A 85 4.14 -0.67 -14.92
C ASP A 85 3.11 -0.33 -13.82
N THR A 86 3.24 -0.98 -12.66
CA THR A 86 2.38 -0.82 -11.49
C THR A 86 3.06 0.08 -10.46
N LEU A 87 2.31 1.01 -9.87
CA LEU A 87 2.86 1.88 -8.81
C LEU A 87 2.94 1.15 -7.47
N LEU A 88 4.08 1.22 -6.81
CA LEU A 88 4.24 0.82 -5.41
C LEU A 88 3.97 2.01 -4.48
N ILE A 89 3.09 1.79 -3.51
CA ILE A 89 2.72 2.77 -2.49
C ILE A 89 3.12 2.22 -1.12
N PHE A 90 3.99 2.94 -0.41
CA PHE A 90 4.26 2.66 0.99
C PHE A 90 3.33 3.48 1.89
N ASP A 91 2.52 2.78 2.67
CA ASP A 91 1.74 3.40 3.73
C ASP A 91 2.63 3.61 4.96
N GLU A 92 3.17 4.81 5.07
CA GLU A 92 4.02 5.24 6.19
C GLU A 92 3.23 6.10 7.19
N VAL A 93 1.90 6.00 7.22
CA VAL A 93 1.08 6.74 8.20
C VAL A 93 1.47 6.35 9.63
N MET A 94 1.85 5.09 9.88
CA MET A 94 2.33 4.64 11.20
C MET A 94 3.85 4.72 11.35
N SER A 95 4.61 4.24 10.37
CA SER A 95 6.08 4.12 10.43
C SER A 95 6.83 5.43 10.15
N GLY A 96 6.24 6.35 9.38
CA GLY A 96 6.83 7.63 9.02
C GLY A 96 7.18 8.47 10.24
N TYR A 97 8.44 8.89 10.35
CA TYR A 97 9.01 9.58 11.51
C TYR A 97 8.91 8.84 12.86
N ARG A 98 8.47 7.57 12.85
CA ARG A 98 8.35 6.72 14.04
C ARG A 98 9.37 5.59 14.05
N ALA A 99 9.48 4.85 12.95
CA ALA A 99 10.40 3.73 12.82
C ALA A 99 11.86 4.24 12.75
N SER A 100 12.07 5.34 12.04
CA SER A 100 13.30 6.11 12.03
C SER A 100 13.00 7.56 11.65
N TYR A 101 14.01 8.44 11.67
CA TYR A 101 13.90 9.79 11.11
C TYR A 101 13.46 9.79 9.63
N LEU A 102 13.82 8.74 8.88
CA LEU A 102 13.48 8.55 7.47
C LEU A 102 12.32 7.56 7.26
N GLY A 103 11.51 7.27 8.29
CA GLY A 103 10.47 6.23 8.21
C GLY A 103 11.07 4.84 8.04
N SER A 104 10.44 3.99 7.23
CA SER A 104 10.94 2.65 6.91
C SER A 104 12.22 2.67 6.06
N TYR A 105 12.43 3.72 5.25
CA TYR A 105 13.61 3.86 4.39
C TYR A 105 14.92 3.85 5.18
N GLY A 106 14.92 4.41 6.39
CA GLY A 106 16.09 4.37 7.29
C GLY A 106 16.46 2.97 7.80
N ILE A 107 15.67 1.95 7.45
CA ILE A 107 15.85 0.55 7.86
C ILE A 107 16.02 -0.34 6.62
N ASN A 108 15.09 -0.28 5.66
CA ASN A 108 15.05 -1.18 4.51
C ASN A 108 15.78 -0.63 3.26
N HIS A 109 16.04 0.68 3.22
CA HIS A 109 16.63 1.39 2.07
C HIS A 109 15.87 1.22 0.74
N ILE A 110 14.56 0.97 0.80
CA ILE A 110 13.68 0.77 -0.37
C ILE A 110 12.81 2.00 -0.59
N GLN A 111 12.76 2.47 -1.84
CA GLN A 111 11.93 3.60 -2.26
C GLN A 111 10.69 3.08 -3.01
N ALA A 112 9.52 3.55 -2.61
CA ALA A 112 8.26 3.38 -3.32
C ALA A 112 8.01 4.56 -4.27
N ASP A 113 7.09 4.40 -5.22
CA ASP A 113 6.68 5.47 -6.14
C ASP A 113 5.89 6.58 -5.41
N ILE A 114 5.06 6.17 -4.44
CA ILE A 114 4.25 7.04 -3.59
C ILE A 114 4.44 6.62 -2.13
N VAL A 115 4.45 7.59 -1.22
CA VAL A 115 4.49 7.38 0.22
C VAL A 115 3.37 8.18 0.89
N THR A 116 2.60 7.56 1.77
CA THR A 116 1.56 8.25 2.56
C THR A 116 2.04 8.54 3.98
N PHE A 117 1.57 9.66 4.54
CA PHE A 117 1.94 10.14 5.87
C PHE A 117 0.71 10.59 6.63
N GLY A 118 0.79 10.46 7.96
CA GLY A 118 -0.19 10.96 8.90
C GLY A 118 0.37 10.85 10.31
N LYS A 119 -0.50 10.80 11.32
CA LYS A 119 -0.13 10.63 12.73
C LYS A 119 0.97 11.61 13.18
N VAL A 120 2.24 11.17 13.15
CA VAL A 120 3.40 11.92 13.66
C VAL A 120 3.50 13.31 13.01
N ILE A 121 3.24 13.41 11.70
CA ILE A 121 3.35 14.69 10.97
C ILE A 121 2.36 15.75 11.45
N GLY A 122 1.25 15.33 12.08
CA GLY A 122 0.24 16.25 12.61
C GLY A 122 0.56 16.74 14.02
N GLY A 123 1.54 16.16 14.72
CA GLY A 123 1.88 16.58 16.09
C GLY A 123 0.70 16.54 17.08
N GLY A 124 -0.27 15.65 16.85
CA GLY A 124 -1.51 15.57 17.65
C GLY A 124 -2.71 16.31 17.06
N LEU A 125 -2.54 17.03 15.95
CA LEU A 125 -3.62 17.62 15.16
C LEU A 125 -3.98 16.75 13.94
N PRO A 126 -5.19 16.89 13.37
CA PRO A 126 -5.55 16.23 12.12
C PRO A 126 -4.68 16.74 10.96
N ALA A 127 -3.75 15.90 10.49
CA ALA A 127 -2.96 16.14 9.30
C ALA A 127 -2.63 14.83 8.60
N ALA A 128 -2.66 14.85 7.28
CA ALA A 128 -2.25 13.77 6.41
C ALA A 128 -1.58 14.36 5.16
N ALA A 129 -0.67 13.60 4.56
CA ALA A 129 -0.01 13.97 3.32
C ALA A 129 0.29 12.71 2.51
N PHE A 130 0.57 12.89 1.23
CA PHE A 130 1.27 11.90 0.44
C PHE A 130 2.35 12.61 -0.37
N ALA A 131 3.43 11.89 -0.68
CA ALA A 131 4.51 12.37 -1.52
C ALA A 131 4.75 11.34 -2.62
N ALA A 132 5.12 11.81 -3.81
CA ALA A 132 5.45 10.96 -4.94
C ALA A 132 6.53 11.65 -5.79
N ARG A 133 7.03 10.95 -6.81
CA ARG A 133 7.87 11.57 -7.84
C ARG A 133 7.11 12.70 -8.55
N ALA A 134 7.86 13.69 -9.06
CA ALA A 134 7.28 14.89 -9.65
C ALA A 134 6.31 14.57 -10.78
N GLU A 135 6.66 13.64 -11.67
CA GLU A 135 5.82 13.23 -12.79
C GLU A 135 4.49 12.60 -12.37
N ILE A 136 4.40 12.01 -11.17
CA ILE A 136 3.14 11.51 -10.60
C ILE A 136 2.35 12.66 -9.99
N MET A 137 3.03 13.57 -9.27
CA MET A 137 2.41 14.74 -8.64
C MET A 137 1.86 15.73 -9.68
N ASP A 138 2.45 15.82 -10.86
CA ASP A 138 2.02 16.71 -11.95
C ASP A 138 0.65 16.31 -12.55
N ILE A 139 0.19 15.07 -12.33
CA ILE A 139 -1.15 14.60 -12.71
C ILE A 139 -2.23 15.22 -11.80
N LEU A 140 -1.85 15.73 -10.63
CA LEU A 140 -2.80 16.35 -9.71
C LEU A 140 -3.24 17.72 -10.23
N SER A 141 -4.49 18.08 -9.94
CA SER A 141 -4.95 19.46 -10.12
C SER A 141 -4.10 20.42 -9.27
N PRO A 142 -3.77 21.62 -9.77
CA PRO A 142 -4.30 22.25 -10.97
C PRO A 142 -3.55 21.95 -12.28
N LEU A 143 -2.44 21.19 -12.26
CA LEU A 143 -1.68 20.85 -13.46
C LEU A 143 -2.43 19.84 -14.33
N GLY A 144 -2.83 18.72 -13.73
CA GLY A 144 -3.77 17.76 -14.34
C GLY A 144 -3.18 16.83 -15.42
N GLY A 145 -1.86 16.90 -15.65
CA GLY A 145 -1.19 16.21 -16.76
C GLY A 145 -1.30 16.92 -18.11
#